data_AF-A0A1G3C514-F1
#
_entry.id   AF-A0A1G3C514-F1
#
_cell.length_a   1.000
_cell.length_b   1.000
_cell.length_c   1.000
_cell.angle_alpha   90.00
_cell.angle_beta   90.00
_cell.angle_gamma   90.00
#
_symmetry.space_group_name_H-M   'P 1'
#
loop_
_entity.id
_entity.type
_entity.pdbx_description
1 polymer ?
#
loop_
_entity_poly.entity_id
_entity_poly.type
_entity_poly.pdbx_seq_one_letter_code
_entity_poly.pdbx_strand_id
1 'polypeptide(L)'
;MKANGKLKKYLYLNNKYITDSDEYLRKGDYAQASERSWGAMVTIAKAIASQRSKTIKTHEGAKFFLAEIARELKNASINNTILNCRCFTSEFL
;
A
#
# COMPACT_ATOMS: atom_id res chain seq x y z
N MET A 1 21.06 1.63 15.54
CA MET A 1 19.60 1.87 15.70
C MET A 1 19.07 2.91 14.68
N LYS A 2 19.22 2.71 13.36
CA LYS A 2 18.84 3.70 12.30
C LYS A 2 17.51 3.42 11.57
N ALA A 3 16.74 2.41 11.99
CA ALA A 3 15.52 1.98 11.30
C ALA A 3 14.26 2.80 11.64
N ASN A 4 14.26 3.53 12.77
CA ASN A 4 13.03 4.10 13.34
C ASN A 4 12.49 5.33 12.59
N GLY A 5 13.35 6.14 11.96
CA GLY A 5 12.93 7.35 11.26
C GLY A 5 12.17 7.08 9.94
N LYS A 6 12.63 6.10 9.15
CA LYS A 6 11.96 5.70 7.90
C LYS A 6 10.61 5.04 8.19
N LEU A 7 10.55 4.17 9.20
CA LEU A 7 9.30 3.51 9.60
C LEU A 7 8.23 4.52 10.04
N LYS A 8 8.59 5.48 10.90
CA LYS A 8 7.67 6.56 11.32
C LYS A 8 7.17 7.37 10.12
N LYS A 9 8.04 7.69 9.17
CA LYS A 9 7.65 8.39 7.93
C LYS A 9 6.65 7.58 7.11
N TYR A 10 6.86 6.28 6.96
CA TYR A 10 5.94 5.42 6.22
C TYR A 10 4.60 5.26 6.95
N LEU A 11 4.58 5.12 8.27
CA LEU A 11 3.34 5.05 9.04
C LEU A 11 2.54 6.36 8.95
N TYR A 12 3.22 7.51 9.03
CA TYR A 12 2.58 8.81 8.86
C TYR A 12 1.93 8.94 7.46
N LEU A 13 2.68 8.59 6.40
CA LEU A 13 2.16 8.63 5.03
C LEU A 13 1.00 7.66 4.82
N ASN A 14 1.06 6.46 5.41
CA ASN A 14 -0.03 5.50 5.35
C ASN A 14 -1.31 6.04 5.98
N ASN A 15 -1.22 6.58 7.20
CA ASN A 15 -2.38 7.18 7.88
C ASN A 15 -2.97 8.34 7.08
N LYS A 16 -2.12 9.18 6.47
CA LYS A 16 -2.58 10.25 5.59
C LYS A 16 -3.37 9.69 4.41
N TYR A 17 -2.82 8.71 3.70
CA TYR A 17 -3.50 8.13 2.54
C TYR A 17 -4.81 7.40 2.88
N ILE A 18 -4.89 6.77 4.06
CA ILE A 18 -6.16 6.16 4.52
C ILE A 18 -7.19 7.24 4.82
N THR A 19 -6.79 8.32 5.48
CA THR A 19 -7.68 9.46 5.78
C THR A 19 -8.18 10.10 4.49
N ASP A 20 -7.28 10.39 3.55
CA ASP A 20 -7.62 10.94 2.24
C ASP A 20 -8.57 9.98 1.50
N SER A 21 -8.31 8.67 1.53
CA SER A 21 -9.16 7.66 0.89
C SER A 21 -10.58 7.64 1.48
N ASP A 22 -10.72 7.70 2.80
CA ASP A 22 -12.04 7.77 3.48
C ASP A 22 -12.80 9.05 3.11
N GLU A 23 -12.12 10.18 3.00
CA GLU A 23 -12.73 11.43 2.53
C GLU A 23 -13.25 11.33 1.09
N TYR A 24 -12.48 10.72 0.19
CA TYR A 24 -12.93 10.50 -1.19
C TYR A 24 -14.08 9.48 -1.28
N LEU A 25 -14.08 8.44 -0.45
CA LEU A 25 -15.21 7.50 -0.34
C LEU A 25 -16.49 8.22 0.10
N ARG A 26 -16.41 9.10 1.10
CA ARG A 26 -17.56 9.91 1.55
C ARG A 26 -18.07 10.87 0.49
N LYS A 27 -17.19 11.34 -0.39
CA LYS A 27 -17.53 12.21 -1.54
C LYS A 27 -18.05 11.43 -2.75
N GLY A 28 -18.01 10.09 -2.72
CA GLY A 28 -18.42 9.23 -3.84
C GLY A 28 -17.39 9.17 -4.98
N ASP A 29 -16.17 9.68 -4.77
CA ASP A 29 -15.09 9.64 -5.76
C ASP A 29 -14.26 8.36 -5.54
N TYR A 30 -14.78 7.26 -6.07
CA TYR A 30 -14.17 5.94 -5.93
C TYR A 30 -12.81 5.83 -6.65
N ALA A 31 -12.61 6.60 -7.72
CA ALA A 31 -11.35 6.61 -8.46
C ALA A 31 -10.22 7.16 -7.58
N GLN A 32 -10.39 8.37 -7.03
CA GLN A 32 -9.41 8.94 -6.11
C GLN A 32 -9.28 8.14 -4.82
N ALA A 33 -10.38 7.63 -4.26
CA ALA A 33 -10.34 6.78 -3.08
C ALA A 33 -9.43 5.56 -3.29
N SER A 34 -9.56 4.89 -4.44
CA SER A 34 -8.76 3.71 -4.79
C SER A 34 -7.26 4.05 -4.95
N GLU A 35 -6.95 5.19 -5.58
CA GLU A 35 -5.57 5.66 -5.79
C GLU A 35 -4.88 5.95 -4.45
N ARG A 36 -5.59 6.62 -3.53
CA ARG A 36 -5.06 6.88 -2.18
C ARG A 36 -4.89 5.58 -1.39
N SER A 37 -5.85 4.67 -1.45
CA SER A 37 -5.73 3.34 -0.83
C SER A 37 -4.52 2.54 -1.36
N TRP A 38 -4.26 2.59 -2.67
CA TRP A 38 -3.06 1.98 -3.26
C TRP A 38 -1.76 2.62 -2.73
N GLY A 39 -1.71 3.97 -2.66
CA GLY A 39 -0.59 4.70 -2.07
C GLY A 39 -0.32 4.30 -0.62
N ALA A 40 -1.37 4.09 0.17
CA ALA A 40 -1.29 3.60 1.54
C ALA A 40 -0.63 2.22 1.60
N MET A 41 -1.03 1.29 0.72
CA MET A 41 -0.47 -0.07 0.67
C MET A 41 0.99 -0.11 0.22
N VAL A 42 1.36 0.64 -0.83
CA VAL A 42 2.76 0.73 -1.29
C VAL A 42 3.67 1.27 -0.19
N THR A 43 3.16 2.19 0.62
CA THR A 43 3.89 2.78 1.74
C THR A 43 4.15 1.76 2.85
N ILE A 44 3.15 0.95 3.22
CA ILE A 44 3.34 -0.17 4.16
C ILE A 44 4.30 -1.22 3.58
N ALA A 45 4.17 -1.56 2.30
CA ALA A 45 5.08 -2.49 1.64
C ALA A 45 6.53 -2.02 1.74
N LYS A 46 6.79 -0.72 1.51
CA LYS A 46 8.12 -0.11 1.66
C LYS A 46 8.60 -0.13 3.11
N ALA A 47 7.71 0.04 4.09
CA ALA A 47 8.04 -0.10 5.51
C ALA A 47 8.50 -1.52 5.85
N ILE A 48 7.74 -2.53 5.44
CA ILE A 48 8.05 -3.94 5.69
C ILE A 48 9.34 -4.34 4.95
N ALA A 49 9.51 -3.91 3.69
CA ALA A 49 10.74 -4.11 2.95
C ALA A 49 11.95 -3.49 3.68
N SER A 50 11.80 -2.25 4.17
CA SER A 50 12.86 -1.57 4.92
C SER A 50 13.20 -2.28 6.23
N GLN A 51 12.24 -2.93 6.90
CA GLN A 51 12.50 -3.78 8.07
C GLN A 51 13.26 -5.06 7.69
N ARG A 52 12.99 -5.60 6.50
CA ARG A 52 13.67 -6.78 5.93
C ARG A 52 14.98 -6.46 5.18
N SER A 53 15.49 -5.24 5.28
CA SER A 53 16.65 -4.74 4.51
C SER A 53 16.51 -4.88 2.99
N LYS A 54 15.28 -4.99 2.47
CA LYS A 54 14.94 -4.97 1.05
C LYS A 54 14.51 -3.55 0.64
N THR A 55 14.72 -3.17 -0.62
CA THR A 55 14.26 -1.85 -1.14
C THR A 55 13.41 -2.02 -2.39
N ILE A 56 12.20 -1.45 -2.37
CA ILE A 56 11.28 -1.44 -3.52
C ILE A 56 11.44 -0.12 -4.27
N LYS A 57 11.94 -0.19 -5.51
CA LYS A 57 12.18 0.99 -6.36
C LYS A 57 11.12 1.20 -7.43
N THR A 58 10.36 0.17 -7.81
CA THR A 58 9.41 0.20 -8.92
C THR A 58 7.99 -0.13 -8.46
N HIS A 59 6.99 0.33 -9.22
CA HIS A 59 5.58 0.00 -8.98
C HIS A 59 5.31 -1.50 -9.14
N GLU A 60 5.94 -2.16 -10.11
CA GLU A 60 5.89 -3.62 -10.25
C GLU A 60 6.53 -4.34 -9.06
N GLY A 61 7.68 -3.86 -8.58
CA GLY A 61 8.34 -4.43 -7.41
C GLY A 61 7.46 -4.36 -6.15
N ALA A 62 6.63 -3.32 -6.02
CA ALA A 62 5.65 -3.22 -4.94
C ALA A 62 4.57 -4.30 -5.06
N LYS A 63 4.07 -4.55 -6.29
CA LYS A 63 3.08 -5.60 -6.57
C LYS A 63 3.61 -6.98 -6.21
N PHE A 64 4.81 -7.33 -6.68
CA PHE A 64 5.44 -8.62 -6.37
C PHE A 64 5.69 -8.80 -4.87
N PHE A 65 6.17 -7.75 -4.20
CA PHE A 65 6.45 -7.82 -2.77
C PHE A 65 5.17 -7.94 -1.93
N LEU A 66 4.09 -7.24 -2.31
CA LEU A 66 2.79 -7.40 -1.68
C LEU A 66 2.23 -8.81 -1.88
N ALA A 67 2.42 -9.41 -3.06
CA ALA A 67 2.04 -10.81 -3.31
C ALA A 67 2.88 -11.81 -2.48
N GLU A 68 4.18 -11.57 -2.31
CA GLU A 68 5.06 -12.34 -1.40
C GLU A 68 4.52 -12.28 0.03
N ILE A 69 4.23 -11.08 0.55
CA ILE A 69 3.65 -10.88 1.89
C ILE A 69 2.29 -11.56 2.04
N ALA A 70 1.41 -11.45 1.05
CA ALA A 70 0.09 -12.07 1.10
C ALA A 70 0.18 -13.60 1.19
N ARG A 71 1.13 -14.20 0.46
CA ARG A 71 1.43 -15.64 0.53
C ARG A 71 2.00 -16.05 1.88
N GLU A 72 2.91 -15.25 2.44
CA GLU A 72 3.52 -15.51 3.75
C GLU A 72 2.50 -15.44 4.89
N LEU A 73 1.63 -14.42 4.87
CA LEU A 73 0.63 -14.22 5.93
C LEU A 73 -0.54 -15.21 5.85
N LYS A 74 -0.68 -15.96 4.74
CA LYS A 74 -1.80 -16.87 4.45
C LYS A 74 -3.17 -16.28 4.78
N ASN A 75 -3.28 -14.96 4.74
CA ASN A 75 -4.46 -14.23 5.19
C ASN A 75 -5.22 -13.73 3.96
N ALA A 76 -6.37 -14.36 3.70
CA ALA A 76 -7.20 -14.08 2.55
C ALA A 76 -7.68 -12.62 2.51
N SER A 77 -7.86 -11.95 3.66
CA SER A 77 -8.30 -10.56 3.71
C SER A 77 -7.26 -9.61 3.10
N ILE A 78 -5.98 -9.81 3.39
CA ILE A 78 -4.89 -9.00 2.82
C ILE A 78 -4.76 -9.26 1.32
N ASN A 79 -4.88 -10.52 0.92
CA ASN A 79 -4.85 -10.90 -0.50
C ASN A 79 -6.03 -10.27 -1.27
N ASN A 80 -7.23 -10.28 -0.68
CA ASN A 80 -8.42 -9.67 -1.25
C ASN A 80 -8.27 -8.13 -1.33
N THR A 81 -7.72 -7.47 -0.30
CA THR A 81 -7.44 -6.02 -0.34
C THR A 81 -6.44 -5.66 -1.44
N ILE A 82 -5.38 -6.45 -1.62
CA ILE A 82 -4.38 -6.26 -2.71
C ILE A 82 -5.02 -6.47 -4.08
N LEU A 83 -5.84 -7.51 -4.24
CA LEU A 83 -6.54 -7.82 -5.49
C LEU A 83 -7.61 -6.76 -5.84
N ASN A 84 -8.33 -6.24 -4.85
CA ASN A 84 -9.31 -5.17 -5.06
C ASN A 84 -8.64 -3.85 -5.47
N CYS A 85 -7.48 -3.51 -4.88
CA CYS A 85 -6.71 -2.36 -5.35
C CYS A 85 -6.01 -2.61 -6.70
N ARG A 86 -5.80 -3.87 -7.10
CA ARG A 86 -5.24 -4.24 -8.41
C ARG A 86 -6.17 -3.87 -9.56
N CYS A 87 -7.50 -3.95 -9.34
CA CYS A 87 -8.49 -3.72 -10.40
C CYS A 87 -8.49 -2.27 -10.94
N PHE A 88 -8.11 -1.28 -10.12
CA PHE A 88 -8.22 0.14 -10.51
C PHE A 88 -6.93 0.77 -11.08
N THR A 89 -5.76 0.13 -10.91
CA THR A 89 -4.49 0.69 -11.43
C THR A 89 -4.21 0.40 -12.90
N SER A 90 -5.00 -0.47 -13.54
CA SER A 90 -4.93 -0.71 -15.00
C SER A 90 -5.88 0.17 -15.81
N GLU A 91 -6.74 0.97 -15.17
CA GLU A 91 -7.71 1.84 -15.86
C GLU A 91 -7.31 3.33 -15.84
N PHE A 92 -6.22 3.71 -15.16
CA PHE A 92 -5.80 5.11 -15.00
C PHE A 92 -4.33 5.41 -15.38
N LEU A 93 -3.69 4.54 -16.17
CA LEU A 93 -2.37 4.76 -16.75
C LEU A 93 -2.38 4.50 -18.26
#